data_AF-A0A9X5ULA2-F1
#
_entry.id   AF-A0A9X5ULA2-F1
#
_cell.length_a   1.000
_cell.length_b   1.000
_cell.length_c   1.000
_cell.angle_alpha   90.00
_cell.angle_beta   90.00
_cell.angle_gamma   90.00
#
_symmetry.space_group_name_H-M   'P 1'
#
loop_
_entity.id
_entity.type
_entity.pdbx_description
1 polymer ?
#
loop_
_entity_poly.entity_id
_entity_poly.type
_entity_poly.pdbx_seq_one_letter_code
_entity_poly.pdbx_strand_id
1 'polypeptide(L)'
;MSTSVAGPALATGPVTARSVDPAVTDYFETQLEGHYRADMLLGPRDLIRIVATQFELIDRLARATTADTHRDLLRIGTAYAALVGWLYQDAGDLAASAFWRGIAQEFALRSGDSHLTAYALINHASVRTDLGDGAGVLDLCDAALATSDALAPKVRLMTLQQRAHGASLLGDRATVDTSLDTADTLTDRLDDDLPWGNACHRTPGYLQIQRATCYGRLGLAHEAVALWDHLLTDIPPTARRDHGVYLTRHATACAQAGQPDKALHLARQVVPIATETGSARLRRELAALRHGMRPWKDARVATDLAEVLAATEA
;
A
#
# COMPACT_ATOMS: atom_id res chain seq x y z
N MET A 1 -18.69 -15.44 -15.54
CA MET A 1 -18.65 -16.34 -14.37
C MET A 1 -17.92 -15.61 -13.27
N SER A 2 -18.57 -15.27 -12.15
CA SER A 2 -17.90 -14.60 -11.03
C SER A 2 -16.90 -15.56 -10.40
N THR A 3 -15.61 -15.38 -10.69
CA THR A 3 -14.53 -16.09 -10.00
C THR A 3 -14.57 -15.74 -8.53
N SER A 4 -14.74 -16.75 -7.67
CA SER A 4 -14.83 -16.58 -6.22
C SER A 4 -13.53 -15.98 -5.68
N VAL A 5 -13.63 -14.84 -5.00
CA VAL A 5 -12.51 -14.17 -4.28
C VAL A 5 -11.88 -15.11 -3.26
N ALA A 6 -12.69 -15.99 -2.64
CA ALA A 6 -12.26 -16.91 -1.61
C ALA A 6 -11.75 -18.26 -2.14
N GLY A 7 -12.06 -18.61 -3.39
CA GLY A 7 -11.73 -19.92 -3.97
C GLY A 7 -10.24 -20.29 -3.85
N PRO A 8 -9.31 -19.41 -4.25
CA PRO A 8 -7.87 -19.67 -4.13
C PRO A 8 -7.36 -19.76 -2.68
N ALA A 9 -8.07 -19.18 -1.71
CA ALA A 9 -7.65 -19.12 -0.31
C ALA A 9 -8.24 -20.24 0.57
N LEU A 10 -9.40 -20.79 0.19
CA LEU A 10 -10.14 -21.78 0.97
C LEU A 10 -10.14 -23.17 0.32
N ALA A 11 -9.17 -23.45 -0.56
CA ALA A 11 -9.07 -24.72 -1.26
C ALA A 11 -8.79 -25.88 -0.28
N THR A 12 -9.81 -26.69 0.02
CA THR A 12 -9.71 -27.91 0.81
C THR A 12 -9.61 -29.14 -0.11
N GLY A 13 -8.68 -30.05 0.16
CA GLY A 13 -8.57 -31.31 -0.56
C GLY A 13 -7.59 -32.28 0.13
N PRO A 14 -7.65 -33.58 -0.18
CA PRO A 14 -6.72 -34.55 0.37
C PRO A 14 -5.29 -34.15 -0.02
N VAL A 15 -4.40 -34.12 0.96
CA VAL A 15 -3.02 -33.72 0.73
C VAL A 15 -2.15 -34.97 0.85
N THR A 16 -1.66 -35.45 -0.29
CA THR A 16 -0.63 -36.48 -0.30
C THR A 16 0.68 -35.85 0.14
N ALA A 17 1.19 -36.30 1.29
CA ALA A 17 2.48 -35.87 1.80
C ALA A 17 3.57 -36.08 0.73
N ARG A 18 4.40 -35.06 0.49
CA ARG A 18 5.50 -35.12 -0.48
C ARG A 18 6.70 -34.31 0.00
N SER A 19 7.88 -34.74 -0.42
CA SER A 19 9.08 -33.91 -0.32
C SER A 19 8.92 -32.70 -1.23
N VAL A 20 9.17 -31.51 -0.67
CA VAL A 20 9.20 -30.25 -1.38
C VAL A 20 10.64 -29.76 -1.36
N ASP A 21 11.20 -29.52 -2.54
CA ASP A 21 12.57 -29.01 -2.68
C ASP A 21 12.64 -27.59 -2.09
N PRO A 22 13.58 -27.29 -1.17
CA PRO A 22 13.76 -25.94 -0.63
C PRO A 22 13.94 -24.87 -1.72
N ALA A 23 14.49 -25.18 -2.90
CA ALA A 23 14.63 -24.21 -3.99
C ALA A 23 13.28 -23.62 -4.48
N VAL A 24 12.15 -24.23 -4.11
CA VAL A 24 10.83 -23.68 -4.44
C VAL A 24 10.55 -22.37 -3.71
N THR A 25 11.11 -22.15 -2.51
CA THR A 25 10.88 -20.91 -1.75
C THR A 25 11.58 -19.75 -2.44
N ASP A 26 12.83 -19.94 -2.86
CA ASP A 26 13.63 -18.96 -3.60
C ASP A 26 12.97 -18.57 -4.92
N TYR A 27 12.35 -19.56 -5.60
CA TYR A 27 11.53 -19.33 -6.78
C TYR A 27 10.38 -18.37 -6.48
N PHE A 28 9.59 -18.63 -5.43
CA PHE A 28 8.44 -17.77 -5.09
C PHE A 28 8.86 -16.39 -4.61
N GLU A 29 9.97 -16.26 -3.89
CA GLU A 29 10.54 -14.97 -3.48
C GLU A 29 10.97 -14.13 -4.69
N THR A 30 11.65 -14.75 -5.65
CA THR A 30 12.03 -14.08 -6.91
C THR A 30 10.80 -13.61 -7.69
N GLN A 31 9.76 -14.46 -7.77
CA GLN A 31 8.51 -14.10 -8.43
C GLN A 31 7.77 -12.98 -7.70
N LEU A 32 7.80 -12.95 -6.36
CA LEU A 32 7.13 -11.93 -5.56
C LEU A 32 7.67 -10.52 -5.88
N GLU A 33 8.99 -10.36 -5.99
CA GLU A 33 9.58 -9.08 -6.39
C GLU A 33 9.19 -8.69 -7.82
N GLY A 34 9.09 -9.67 -8.71
CA GLY A 34 8.54 -9.49 -10.05
C GLY A 34 7.10 -8.95 -10.04
N HIS A 35 6.24 -9.48 -9.17
CA HIS A 35 4.85 -9.03 -9.05
C HIS A 35 4.73 -7.61 -8.50
N TYR A 36 5.54 -7.23 -7.52
CA TYR A 36 5.55 -5.85 -7.05
C TYR A 36 5.93 -4.87 -8.16
N ARG A 37 6.88 -5.25 -9.02
CA ARG A 37 7.28 -4.42 -10.17
C ARG A 37 6.20 -4.38 -11.24
N ALA A 38 5.56 -5.52 -11.51
CA ALA A 38 4.46 -5.59 -12.46
C ALA A 38 3.25 -4.75 -11.99
N ASP A 39 2.94 -4.73 -10.69
CA ASP A 39 1.84 -3.95 -10.10
C ASP A 39 1.99 -2.45 -10.39
N MET A 40 3.21 -1.93 -10.29
CA MET A 40 3.49 -0.53 -10.59
C MET A 40 3.26 -0.15 -12.07
N LEU A 41 3.34 -1.12 -12.99
CA LEU A 41 3.25 -0.91 -14.44
C LEU A 41 1.86 -1.22 -15.01
N LEU A 42 1.28 -2.35 -14.62
CA LEU A 42 0.02 -2.88 -15.17
C LEU A 42 -1.20 -2.46 -14.33
N GLY A 43 -0.99 -2.06 -13.09
CA GLY A 43 -2.06 -1.87 -12.12
C GLY A 43 -2.58 -3.20 -11.55
N PRO A 44 -3.55 -3.12 -10.61
CA PRO A 44 -3.84 -4.25 -9.75
C PRO A 44 -4.65 -5.37 -10.42
N ARG A 45 -5.55 -5.03 -11.34
CA ARG A 45 -6.63 -5.93 -11.80
C ARG A 45 -6.11 -7.17 -12.52
N ASP A 46 -5.13 -6.99 -13.41
CA ASP A 46 -4.57 -8.09 -14.20
C ASP A 46 -3.73 -9.05 -13.33
N LEU A 47 -3.18 -8.56 -12.23
CA LEU A 47 -2.32 -9.35 -11.34
C LEU A 47 -3.09 -10.13 -10.28
N ILE A 48 -4.29 -9.68 -9.86
CA ILE A 48 -5.06 -10.33 -8.78
C ILE A 48 -5.14 -11.84 -8.98
N ARG A 49 -5.55 -12.30 -10.17
CA ARG A 49 -5.70 -13.74 -10.43
C ARG A 49 -4.36 -14.46 -10.47
N ILE A 50 -3.32 -13.83 -11.01
CA ILE A 50 -1.99 -14.44 -11.15
C ILE A 50 -1.40 -14.70 -9.77
N VAL A 51 -1.39 -13.68 -8.91
CA VAL A 51 -0.82 -13.77 -7.56
C VAL A 51 -1.66 -14.69 -6.67
N ALA A 52 -3.00 -14.62 -6.76
CA ALA A 52 -3.88 -15.51 -5.99
C ALA A 52 -3.73 -17.00 -6.38
N THR A 53 -3.50 -17.30 -7.65
CA THR A 53 -3.26 -18.68 -8.12
C THR A 53 -1.92 -19.22 -7.60
N GLN A 54 -0.89 -18.36 -7.54
CA GLN A 54 0.40 -18.75 -6.94
C GLN A 54 0.29 -18.94 -5.43
N PHE A 55 -0.49 -18.09 -4.74
CA PHE A 55 -0.82 -18.32 -3.33
C PHE A 55 -1.47 -19.69 -3.12
N GLU A 56 -2.46 -20.07 -3.94
CA GLU A 56 -3.12 -21.37 -3.85
C GLU A 56 -2.13 -22.54 -3.99
N LEU A 57 -1.12 -22.40 -4.86
CA LEU A 57 -0.05 -23.38 -4.97
C LEU A 57 0.84 -23.41 -3.72
N ILE A 58 1.24 -22.26 -3.20
CA ILE A 58 2.03 -22.15 -1.94
C ILE A 58 1.28 -22.80 -0.78
N ASP A 59 -0.01 -22.51 -0.64
CA ASP A 59 -0.87 -23.05 0.40
C ASP A 59 -1.00 -24.59 0.29
N ARG A 60 -1.20 -25.12 -0.91
CA ARG A 60 -1.17 -26.58 -1.15
C ARG A 60 0.18 -27.20 -0.80
N LEU A 61 1.29 -26.54 -1.15
CA LEU A 61 2.64 -27.01 -0.84
C LEU A 61 2.90 -27.00 0.66
N ALA A 62 2.48 -25.94 1.36
CA ALA A 62 2.59 -25.82 2.81
C ALA A 62 1.85 -26.96 3.51
N ARG A 63 0.64 -27.32 3.05
CA ARG A 63 -0.06 -28.48 3.62
C ARG A 63 0.59 -29.83 3.33
N ALA A 64 1.35 -29.95 2.23
CA ALA A 64 1.86 -31.23 1.74
C ALA A 64 3.25 -31.59 2.22
N THR A 65 4.04 -30.61 2.65
CA THR A 65 5.41 -30.84 3.07
C THR A 65 5.48 -31.54 4.42
N THR A 66 6.46 -32.41 4.59
CA THR A 66 6.79 -33.09 5.86
C THR A 66 8.05 -32.52 6.53
N ALA A 67 8.61 -31.44 5.97
CA ALA A 67 9.96 -30.96 6.25
C ALA A 67 10.01 -29.49 6.69
N ASP A 68 11.23 -29.03 7.01
CA ASP A 68 11.55 -27.67 7.49
C ASP A 68 11.01 -26.54 6.59
N THR A 69 10.82 -26.82 5.29
CA THR A 69 10.25 -25.91 4.29
C THR A 69 8.80 -25.46 4.62
N HIS A 70 8.10 -26.13 5.54
CA HIS A 70 6.76 -25.70 5.98
C HIS A 70 6.73 -24.25 6.47
N ARG A 71 7.72 -23.88 7.29
CA ARG A 71 7.79 -22.53 7.86
C ARG A 71 8.03 -21.50 6.76
N ASP A 72 8.96 -21.77 5.85
CA ASP A 72 9.29 -20.83 4.77
C ASP A 72 8.13 -20.67 3.78
N LEU A 73 7.39 -21.74 3.49
CA LEU A 73 6.15 -21.67 2.70
C LEU A 73 5.06 -20.83 3.39
N LEU A 74 4.94 -20.90 4.72
CA LEU A 74 4.04 -20.00 5.46
C LEU A 74 4.52 -18.55 5.42
N ARG A 75 5.84 -18.32 5.49
CA ARG A 75 6.43 -16.98 5.42
C ARG A 75 6.15 -16.32 4.07
N ILE A 76 6.47 -17.01 2.97
CA ILE A 76 6.20 -16.50 1.62
C ILE A 76 4.70 -16.43 1.33
N GLY A 77 3.91 -17.39 1.82
CA GLY A 77 2.45 -17.37 1.71
C GLY A 77 1.81 -16.15 2.37
N THR A 78 2.34 -15.72 3.54
CA THR A 78 1.92 -14.47 4.20
C THR A 78 2.14 -13.27 3.28
N ALA A 79 3.31 -13.17 2.65
CA ALA A 79 3.64 -12.08 1.74
C ALA A 79 2.77 -12.07 0.48
N TYR A 80 2.50 -13.25 -0.11
CA TYR A 80 1.59 -13.38 -1.25
C TYR A 80 0.16 -12.97 -0.88
N ALA A 81 -0.38 -13.47 0.24
CA ALA A 81 -1.72 -13.09 0.69
C ALA A 81 -1.82 -11.58 0.99
N ALA A 82 -0.79 -10.98 1.59
CA ALA A 82 -0.71 -9.54 1.82
C ALA A 82 -0.71 -8.76 0.49
N LEU A 83 0.05 -9.23 -0.52
CA LEU A 83 0.05 -8.63 -1.86
C LEU A 83 -1.32 -8.74 -2.54
N VAL A 84 -1.98 -9.90 -2.49
CA VAL A 84 -3.34 -10.03 -3.03
C VAL A 84 -4.30 -9.07 -2.32
N GLY A 85 -4.20 -8.95 -1.00
CA GLY A 85 -4.96 -7.97 -0.22
C GLY A 85 -4.70 -6.53 -0.65
N TRP A 86 -3.45 -6.16 -0.95
CA TRP A 86 -3.08 -4.86 -1.51
C TRP A 86 -3.68 -4.64 -2.90
N LEU A 87 -3.60 -5.61 -3.80
CA LEU A 87 -4.14 -5.50 -5.16
C LEU A 87 -5.66 -5.25 -5.13
N TYR A 88 -6.40 -5.97 -4.27
CA TYR A 88 -7.83 -5.70 -4.08
C TYR A 88 -8.10 -4.32 -3.49
N GLN A 89 -7.29 -3.85 -2.53
CA GLN A 89 -7.42 -2.52 -1.96
C GLN A 89 -7.25 -1.43 -3.02
N ASP A 90 -6.21 -1.54 -3.86
CA ASP A 90 -5.95 -0.57 -4.93
C ASP A 90 -7.01 -0.63 -6.04
N ALA A 91 -7.54 -1.83 -6.32
CA ALA A 91 -8.68 -2.04 -7.21
C ALA A 91 -10.02 -1.54 -6.63
N GLY A 92 -10.06 -1.19 -5.33
CA GLY A 92 -11.21 -0.61 -4.65
C GLY A 92 -12.15 -1.62 -3.98
N ASP A 93 -11.86 -2.91 -4.04
CA ASP A 93 -12.63 -3.96 -3.36
C ASP A 93 -12.09 -4.19 -1.94
N LEU A 94 -12.53 -3.34 -1.01
CA LEU A 94 -12.08 -3.38 0.38
C LEU A 94 -12.54 -4.64 1.12
N ALA A 95 -13.65 -5.26 0.71
CA ALA A 95 -14.15 -6.49 1.31
C ALA A 95 -13.23 -7.68 0.95
N ALA A 96 -12.89 -7.81 -0.33
CA ALA A 96 -11.90 -8.80 -0.78
C ALA A 96 -10.52 -8.53 -0.16
N SER A 97 -10.12 -7.27 -0.06
CA SER A 97 -8.87 -6.90 0.63
C SER A 97 -8.86 -7.38 2.09
N ALA A 98 -9.92 -7.08 2.85
CA ALA A 98 -10.04 -7.50 4.24
C ALA A 98 -10.01 -9.03 4.40
N PHE A 99 -10.68 -9.76 3.50
CA PHE A 99 -10.64 -11.22 3.47
C PHE A 99 -9.20 -11.75 3.30
N TRP A 100 -8.48 -11.27 2.27
CA TRP A 100 -7.10 -11.71 2.01
C TRP A 100 -6.10 -11.29 3.09
N ARG A 101 -6.37 -10.18 3.80
CA ARG A 101 -5.58 -9.79 4.98
C ARG A 101 -5.79 -10.73 6.16
N GLY A 102 -7.00 -11.24 6.35
CA GLY A 102 -7.28 -12.31 7.31
C GLY A 102 -6.50 -13.60 6.98
N ILE A 103 -6.39 -13.95 5.69
CA ILE A 103 -5.56 -15.09 5.24
C ILE A 103 -4.08 -14.84 5.54
N ALA A 104 -3.57 -13.63 5.25
CA ALA A 104 -2.19 -13.27 5.58
C ALA A 104 -1.92 -13.36 7.08
N GLN A 105 -2.86 -12.89 7.92
CA GLN A 105 -2.75 -12.99 9.38
C GLN A 105 -2.73 -14.44 9.87
N GLU A 106 -3.60 -15.30 9.32
CA GLU A 106 -3.63 -16.73 9.67
C GLU A 106 -2.31 -17.44 9.32
N PHE A 107 -1.75 -17.18 8.14
CA PHE A 107 -0.43 -17.68 7.74
C PHE A 107 0.69 -17.16 8.64
N ALA A 108 0.67 -15.87 8.98
CA ALA A 108 1.65 -15.25 9.85
C ALA A 108 1.67 -15.92 11.23
N LEU A 109 0.48 -16.11 11.82
CA LEU A 109 0.33 -16.76 13.13
C LEU A 109 0.83 -18.22 13.10
N ARG A 110 0.53 -18.98 12.04
CA ARG A 110 1.00 -20.36 11.88
C ARG A 110 2.51 -20.47 11.70
N SER A 111 3.17 -19.44 11.16
CA SER A 111 4.62 -19.44 10.98
C SER A 111 5.39 -19.24 12.29
N GLY A 112 4.75 -18.63 13.29
CA GLY A 112 5.38 -18.27 14.56
C GLY A 112 6.40 -17.14 14.45
N ASP A 113 6.46 -16.43 13.33
CA ASP A 113 7.35 -15.31 13.08
C ASP A 113 6.69 -14.00 13.54
N SER A 114 7.28 -13.36 14.55
CA SER A 114 6.78 -12.09 15.10
C SER A 114 6.86 -10.94 14.08
N HIS A 115 7.84 -10.96 13.17
CA HIS A 115 7.94 -9.96 12.10
C HIS A 115 6.74 -10.04 11.16
N LEU A 116 6.33 -11.26 10.80
CA LEU A 116 5.16 -11.47 9.93
C LEU A 116 3.85 -11.17 10.64
N THR A 117 3.77 -11.45 11.95
CA THR A 117 2.60 -11.09 12.75
C THR A 117 2.43 -9.57 12.80
N ALA A 118 3.51 -8.82 13.08
CA ALA A 118 3.52 -7.36 13.00
C ALA A 118 3.18 -6.87 11.59
N TYR A 119 3.79 -7.46 10.55
CA TYR A 119 3.51 -7.11 9.16
C TYR A 119 2.04 -7.30 8.78
N ALA A 120 1.39 -8.39 9.21
CA ALA A 120 -0.03 -8.61 8.99
C ALA A 120 -0.91 -7.53 9.66
N LEU A 121 -0.56 -7.11 10.87
CA LEU A 121 -1.25 -6.02 11.58
C LEU A 121 -1.10 -4.67 10.87
N ILE A 122 0.10 -4.31 10.42
CA ILE A 122 0.38 -3.10 9.61
C ILE A 122 -0.49 -3.11 8.34
N ASN A 123 -0.60 -4.28 7.71
CA ASN A 123 -1.42 -4.51 6.54
C ASN A 123 -2.92 -4.25 6.81
N HIS A 124 -3.46 -4.73 7.94
CA HIS A 124 -4.81 -4.37 8.37
C HIS A 124 -4.97 -2.86 8.62
N ALA A 125 -3.98 -2.24 9.27
CA ALA A 125 -3.99 -0.80 9.56
C ALA A 125 -4.04 0.05 8.28
N SER A 126 -3.40 -0.39 7.20
CA SER A 126 -3.48 0.27 5.89
C SER A 126 -4.92 0.36 5.36
N VAL A 127 -5.76 -0.67 5.55
CA VAL A 127 -7.18 -0.62 5.16
C VAL A 127 -7.97 0.31 6.07
N ARG A 128 -7.71 0.29 7.37
CA ARG A 128 -8.35 1.22 8.32
C ARG A 128 -8.03 2.68 7.98
N THR A 129 -6.84 2.95 7.46
CA THR A 129 -6.48 4.27 6.93
C THR A 129 -7.38 4.70 5.76
N ASP A 130 -7.62 3.81 4.79
CA ASP A 130 -8.50 4.09 3.66
C ASP A 130 -9.98 4.23 4.06
N LEU A 131 -10.37 3.61 5.19
CA LEU A 131 -11.69 3.76 5.79
C LEU A 131 -11.81 5.01 6.69
N GLY A 132 -10.72 5.77 6.90
CA GLY A 132 -10.70 6.95 7.77
C GLY A 132 -10.71 6.63 9.27
N ASP A 133 -10.48 5.38 9.67
CA ASP A 133 -10.46 4.98 11.08
C ASP A 133 -9.05 5.15 11.67
N GLY A 134 -8.73 6.38 12.08
CA GLY A 134 -7.43 6.71 12.69
C GLY A 134 -7.17 5.98 14.01
N ALA A 135 -8.20 5.79 14.85
CA ALA A 135 -8.05 5.09 16.13
C ALA A 135 -7.66 3.62 15.93
N GLY A 136 -8.38 2.91 15.05
CA GLY A 136 -8.04 1.52 14.74
C GLY A 136 -6.67 1.35 14.05
N VAL A 137 -6.18 2.36 13.32
CA VAL A 137 -4.80 2.35 12.81
C VAL A 137 -3.80 2.37 13.95
N LEU A 138 -3.98 3.27 14.92
CA LEU A 138 -3.08 3.38 16.07
C LEU A 138 -3.09 2.10 16.93
N ASP A 139 -4.27 1.55 17.22
CA ASP A 139 -4.40 0.30 17.98
C ASP A 139 -3.64 -0.86 17.32
N LEU A 140 -3.76 -1.01 15.99
CA LEU A 140 -3.06 -2.06 15.26
C LEU A 140 -1.55 -1.81 15.19
N CYS A 141 -1.11 -0.57 15.08
CA CYS A 141 0.31 -0.21 15.13
C CYS A 141 0.91 -0.46 16.53
N ASP A 142 0.19 -0.13 17.59
CA ASP A 142 0.60 -0.42 18.97
C ASP A 142 0.70 -1.93 19.20
N ALA A 143 -0.30 -2.70 18.75
CA ALA A 143 -0.25 -4.15 18.79
C ALA A 143 0.92 -4.73 17.98
N ALA A 144 1.22 -4.18 16.81
CA ALA A 144 2.35 -4.60 15.98
C ALA A 144 3.69 -4.36 16.70
N LEU A 145 3.89 -3.21 17.33
CA LEU A 145 5.10 -2.91 18.12
C LEU A 145 5.22 -3.82 19.35
N ALA A 146 4.10 -4.21 19.95
CA ALA A 146 4.08 -5.10 21.13
C ALA A 146 4.35 -6.58 20.80
N THR A 147 4.41 -6.97 19.53
CA THR A 147 4.67 -8.39 19.15
C THR A 147 6.05 -8.89 19.56
N SER A 148 7.07 -8.03 19.59
CA SER A 148 8.44 -8.37 19.96
C SER A 148 9.29 -7.11 20.18
N ASP A 149 10.13 -7.10 21.20
CA ASP A 149 11.15 -6.05 21.38
C ASP A 149 12.28 -6.12 20.32
N ALA A 150 12.42 -7.28 19.66
CA ALA A 150 13.47 -7.58 18.70
C ALA A 150 13.00 -7.46 17.24
N LEU A 151 11.96 -6.69 16.94
CA LEU A 151 11.52 -6.46 15.56
C LEU A 151 12.63 -5.81 14.71
N ALA A 152 12.83 -6.36 13.52
CA ALA A 152 13.75 -5.83 12.51
C ALA A 152 13.45 -4.34 12.20
N PRO A 153 14.48 -3.53 11.91
CA PRO A 153 14.33 -2.10 11.61
C PRO A 153 13.26 -1.79 10.55
N LYS A 154 13.17 -2.57 9.46
CA LYS A 154 12.15 -2.39 8.42
C LYS A 154 10.73 -2.52 8.95
N VAL A 155 10.46 -3.52 9.78
CA VAL A 155 9.13 -3.71 10.36
C VAL A 155 8.77 -2.55 11.27
N ARG A 156 9.70 -2.10 12.11
CA ARG A 156 9.50 -0.94 12.98
C ARG A 156 9.26 0.34 12.19
N LEU A 157 10.04 0.58 11.14
CA LEU A 157 9.88 1.72 10.23
C LEU A 157 8.49 1.71 9.59
N MET A 158 8.06 0.57 9.03
CA MET A 158 6.73 0.43 8.45
C MET A 158 5.62 0.68 9.48
N THR A 159 5.76 0.19 10.71
CA THR A 159 4.78 0.42 11.77
C THR A 159 4.69 1.89 12.16
N LEU A 160 5.83 2.57 12.33
CA LEU A 160 5.89 4.00 12.68
C LEU A 160 5.33 4.87 11.56
N GLN A 161 5.65 4.54 10.31
CA GLN A 161 5.06 5.19 9.15
C GLN A 161 3.54 5.03 9.10
N GLN A 162 3.04 3.82 9.35
CA GLN A 162 1.60 3.56 9.39
C GLN A 162 0.92 4.24 10.59
N ARG A 163 1.61 4.36 11.73
CA ARG A 163 1.17 5.13 12.91
C ARG A 163 0.99 6.61 12.57
N ALA A 164 1.90 7.20 11.80
CA ALA A 164 1.78 8.58 11.33
C ALA A 164 0.50 8.79 10.50
N HIS A 165 0.13 7.84 9.63
CA HIS A 165 -1.15 7.94 8.93
C HIS A 165 -2.35 7.90 9.87
N GLY A 166 -2.33 7.03 10.89
CA GLY A 166 -3.39 6.98 11.90
C GLY A 166 -3.53 8.32 12.63
N ALA A 167 -2.41 8.88 13.10
CA ALA A 167 -2.36 10.17 13.77
C ALA A 167 -2.86 11.32 12.86
N SER A 168 -2.51 11.30 11.56
CA SER A 168 -2.97 12.32 10.61
C SER A 168 -4.49 12.37 10.46
N LEU A 169 -5.17 11.23 10.59
CA LEU A 169 -6.63 11.13 10.54
C LEU A 169 -7.30 11.69 11.80
N LEU A 170 -6.57 11.78 12.90
CA LEU A 170 -7.03 12.30 14.19
C LEU A 170 -6.63 13.76 14.43
N GLY A 171 -5.95 14.41 13.47
CA GLY A 171 -5.47 15.79 13.62
C GLY A 171 -4.19 15.91 14.47
N ASP A 172 -3.52 14.81 14.80
CA ASP A 172 -2.35 14.79 15.67
C ASP A 172 -1.04 14.95 14.88
N ARG A 173 -0.66 16.22 14.65
CA ARG A 173 0.61 16.57 14.01
C ARG A 173 1.83 16.09 14.80
N ALA A 174 1.80 16.16 16.13
CA ALA A 174 2.96 15.83 16.95
C ALA A 174 3.33 14.36 16.81
N THR A 175 2.33 13.46 16.80
CA THR A 175 2.56 12.03 16.57
C THR A 175 2.98 11.76 15.13
N VAL A 176 2.45 12.47 14.13
CA VAL A 176 2.93 12.37 12.73
C VAL A 176 4.42 12.66 12.65
N ASP A 177 4.84 13.81 13.15
CA ASP A 177 6.23 14.27 13.05
C ASP A 177 7.16 13.32 13.83
N THR A 178 6.83 13.03 15.10
CA THR A 178 7.64 12.13 15.95
C THR A 178 7.78 10.73 15.36
N SER A 179 6.70 10.16 14.82
CA SER A 179 6.74 8.81 14.26
C SER A 179 7.60 8.75 13.01
N LEU A 180 7.50 9.73 12.12
CA LEU A 180 8.28 9.78 10.89
C LEU A 180 9.74 10.15 11.15
N ASP A 181 10.03 11.03 12.11
CA ASP A 181 11.40 11.34 12.54
C ASP A 181 12.06 10.09 13.14
N THR A 182 11.35 9.36 13.99
CA THR A 182 11.84 8.11 14.58
C THR A 182 12.08 7.06 13.49
N ALA A 183 11.16 6.94 12.53
CA ALA A 183 11.30 6.03 11.39
C ALA A 183 12.55 6.36 10.55
N ASP A 184 12.87 7.65 10.37
CA ASP A 184 14.01 8.12 9.58
C ASP A 184 15.35 7.63 10.16
N THR A 185 15.48 7.60 11.49
CA THR A 185 16.66 7.07 12.19
C THR A 185 16.94 5.59 11.94
N LEU A 186 15.98 4.85 11.39
CA LEU A 186 16.11 3.42 11.08
C LEU A 186 16.58 3.16 9.65
N THR A 187 16.57 4.18 8.77
CA THR A 187 16.82 4.02 7.33
C THR A 187 18.21 3.47 7.04
N ASP A 188 19.23 3.92 7.78
CA ASP A 188 20.62 3.45 7.63
C ASP A 188 20.82 1.99 8.10
N ARG A 189 19.82 1.40 8.74
CA ARG A 189 19.85 0.04 9.32
C ARG A 189 18.93 -0.93 8.59
N LEU A 190 18.39 -0.53 7.44
CA LEU A 190 17.58 -1.38 6.58
C LEU A 190 18.48 -2.34 5.79
N ASP A 191 19.04 -3.32 6.51
CA ASP A 191 19.82 -4.43 5.95
C ASP A 191 19.19 -5.73 6.44
N ASP A 192 18.02 -6.04 5.89
CA ASP A 192 17.32 -7.30 6.14
C ASP A 192 17.02 -8.03 4.82
N ASP A 193 16.91 -9.35 4.93
CA ASP A 193 16.60 -10.28 3.84
C ASP A 193 15.10 -10.55 3.69
N LEU A 194 14.22 -9.75 4.33
CA LEU A 194 12.79 -10.02 4.31
C LEU A 194 12.23 -9.70 2.90
N PRO A 195 11.59 -10.66 2.20
CA PRO A 195 11.18 -10.50 0.79
C PRO A 195 9.93 -9.62 0.60
N TRP A 196 9.44 -8.98 1.66
CA TRP A 196 8.20 -8.22 1.70
C TRP A 196 8.39 -6.83 2.31
N GLY A 197 7.40 -5.95 2.12
CA GLY A 197 7.44 -4.60 2.69
C GLY A 197 8.47 -3.67 2.03
N ASN A 198 8.90 -3.95 0.80
CA ASN A 198 10.01 -3.26 0.13
C ASN A 198 9.69 -1.85 -0.40
N ALA A 199 8.55 -1.24 -0.02
CA ALA A 199 8.21 0.11 -0.45
C ALA A 199 9.26 1.15 0.00
N CYS A 200 9.77 1.04 1.22
CA CYS A 200 10.82 1.91 1.75
C CYS A 200 12.17 1.77 1.00
N HIS A 201 12.45 0.61 0.41
CA HIS A 201 13.65 0.39 -0.41
C HIS A 201 13.50 0.93 -1.84
N ARG A 202 12.29 0.83 -2.40
CA ARG A 202 12.04 1.14 -3.82
C ARG A 202 11.71 2.60 -4.10
N THR A 203 11.33 3.36 -3.07
CA THR A 203 10.85 4.73 -3.23
C THR A 203 11.84 5.73 -2.63
N PRO A 204 12.61 6.45 -3.46
CA PRO A 204 13.41 7.58 -3.00
C PRO A 204 12.54 8.59 -2.23
N GLY A 205 13.04 9.09 -1.10
CA GLY A 205 12.27 10.03 -0.27
C GLY A 205 11.01 9.43 0.37
N TYR A 206 10.93 8.10 0.53
CA TYR A 206 9.74 7.40 1.03
C TYR A 206 9.09 8.08 2.25
N LEU A 207 9.85 8.34 3.32
CA LEU A 207 9.28 8.94 4.53
C LEU A 207 8.79 10.38 4.34
N GLN A 208 9.43 11.15 3.46
CA GLN A 208 9.01 12.51 3.13
C GLN A 208 7.71 12.52 2.32
N ILE A 209 7.51 11.54 1.43
CA ILE A 209 6.24 11.30 0.73
C ILE A 209 5.12 11.00 1.74
N GLN A 210 5.40 10.19 2.77
CA GLN A 210 4.42 9.91 3.82
C GLN A 210 4.12 11.15 4.65
N ARG A 211 5.14 11.98 4.96
CA ARG A 211 4.95 13.26 5.65
C ARG A 211 4.07 14.21 4.86
N ALA A 212 4.37 14.42 3.58
CA ALA A 212 3.59 15.28 2.70
C ALA A 212 2.13 14.81 2.57
N THR A 213 1.92 13.48 2.53
CA THR A 213 0.58 12.88 2.58
C THR A 213 -0.14 13.19 3.89
N CYS A 214 0.52 13.02 5.04
CA CYS A 214 -0.06 13.30 6.34
C CYS A 214 -0.38 14.80 6.51
N TYR A 215 0.51 15.69 6.07
CA TYR A 215 0.31 17.13 6.13
C TYR A 215 -0.89 17.59 5.29
N GLY A 216 -1.10 17.00 4.11
CA GLY A 216 -2.31 17.25 3.32
C GLY A 216 -3.60 16.87 4.06
N ARG A 217 -3.60 15.74 4.79
CA ARG A 217 -4.75 15.31 5.61
C ARG A 217 -4.97 16.20 6.83
N LEU A 218 -3.89 16.71 7.42
CA LEU A 218 -3.94 17.66 8.55
C LEU A 218 -4.38 19.07 8.15
N GLY A 219 -4.56 19.36 6.86
CA GLY A 219 -4.89 20.69 6.36
C GLY A 219 -3.69 21.66 6.31
N LEU A 220 -2.47 21.15 6.46
CA LEU A 220 -1.22 21.91 6.39
C LEU A 220 -0.79 22.10 4.93
N ALA A 221 -1.66 22.75 4.15
CA ALA A 221 -1.59 22.74 2.68
C ALA A 221 -0.28 23.35 2.16
N HIS A 222 0.20 24.46 2.73
CA HIS A 222 1.44 25.09 2.32
C HIS A 222 2.67 24.22 2.61
N GLU A 223 2.76 23.62 3.79
CA GLU A 223 3.86 22.69 4.11
C GLU A 223 3.82 21.43 3.23
N ALA A 224 2.63 20.89 2.94
CA ALA A 224 2.48 19.76 2.04
C ALA A 224 2.96 20.11 0.62
N VAL A 225 2.56 21.27 0.07
CA VAL A 225 3.01 21.72 -1.27
C VAL A 225 4.53 21.88 -1.30
N ALA A 226 5.15 22.48 -0.29
CA ALA A 226 6.59 22.65 -0.24
C ALA A 226 7.33 21.30 -0.28
N LEU A 227 6.87 20.29 0.47
CA LEU A 227 7.44 18.95 0.41
C LEU A 227 7.24 18.31 -0.98
N TRP A 228 6.03 18.39 -1.55
CA TRP A 228 5.76 17.81 -2.86
C TRP A 228 6.59 18.44 -3.98
N ASP A 229 6.78 19.76 -3.97
CA ASP A 229 7.62 20.45 -4.96
C ASP A 229 9.06 19.95 -4.95
N HIS A 230 9.62 19.66 -3.77
CA HIS A 230 10.93 19.06 -3.66
C HIS A 230 10.95 17.59 -4.09
N LEU A 231 9.97 16.78 -3.66
CA LEU A 231 9.96 15.33 -3.88
C LEU A 231 9.70 14.91 -5.32
N LEU A 232 8.87 15.66 -6.04
CA LEU A 232 8.40 15.26 -7.37
C LEU A 232 9.33 15.70 -8.51
N THR A 233 10.45 16.38 -8.20
CA THR A 233 11.42 16.83 -9.21
C THR A 233 12.14 15.65 -9.90
N ASP A 234 12.30 14.51 -9.20
CA ASP A 234 13.16 13.39 -9.63
C ASP A 234 12.45 12.02 -9.68
N ILE A 235 11.12 11.96 -9.86
CA ILE A 235 10.43 10.66 -9.82
C ILE A 235 10.68 9.83 -11.09
N PRO A 236 11.18 8.59 -10.95
CA PRO A 236 11.45 7.73 -12.10
C PRO A 236 10.15 7.31 -12.80
N PRO A 237 10.13 7.25 -14.15
CA PRO A 237 8.96 6.82 -14.93
C PRO A 237 8.42 5.43 -14.59
N THR A 238 9.25 4.58 -13.96
CA THR A 238 8.93 3.19 -13.58
C THR A 238 7.97 3.09 -12.40
N ALA A 239 7.77 4.16 -11.62
CA ALA A 239 6.82 4.21 -10.50
C ALA A 239 5.47 4.83 -10.92
N ARG A 240 4.99 4.56 -12.15
CA ARG A 240 3.92 5.31 -12.82
C ARG A 240 2.62 5.43 -12.01
N ARG A 241 2.11 4.34 -11.43
CA ARG A 241 0.89 4.38 -10.60
C ARG A 241 1.07 5.22 -9.34
N ASP A 242 2.12 4.93 -8.56
CA ASP A 242 2.37 5.63 -7.30
C ASP A 242 2.67 7.12 -7.55
N HIS A 243 3.36 7.43 -8.65
CA HIS A 243 3.54 8.79 -9.13
C HIS A 243 2.21 9.51 -9.38
N GLY A 244 1.25 8.85 -10.03
CA GLY A 244 -0.10 9.40 -10.22
C GLY A 244 -0.80 9.73 -8.88
N VAL A 245 -0.68 8.85 -7.89
CA VAL A 245 -1.23 9.08 -6.54
C VAL A 245 -0.57 10.29 -5.88
N TYR A 246 0.76 10.38 -5.93
CA TYR A 246 1.51 11.49 -5.33
C TYR A 246 1.20 12.84 -6.01
N LEU A 247 1.15 12.87 -7.34
CA LEU A 247 0.76 14.05 -8.11
C LEU A 247 -0.67 14.51 -7.77
N THR A 248 -1.60 13.58 -7.56
CA THR A 248 -2.99 13.94 -7.21
C THR A 248 -3.10 14.53 -5.81
N ARG A 249 -2.34 13.99 -4.86
CA ARG A 249 -2.25 14.54 -3.50
C ARG A 249 -1.60 15.92 -3.51
N HIS A 250 -0.55 16.11 -4.32
CA HIS A 250 0.05 17.42 -4.54
C HIS A 250 -0.97 18.39 -5.15
N ALA A 251 -1.69 18.00 -6.19
CA ALA A 251 -2.74 18.83 -6.79
C ALA A 251 -3.80 19.24 -5.76
N THR A 252 -4.22 18.31 -4.90
CA THR A 252 -5.19 18.58 -3.83
C THR A 252 -4.63 19.58 -2.82
N ALA A 253 -3.37 19.43 -2.41
CA ALA A 253 -2.69 20.37 -1.53
C ALA A 253 -2.53 21.76 -2.18
N CYS A 254 -2.21 21.82 -3.48
CA CYS A 254 -2.16 23.08 -4.24
C CYS A 254 -3.51 23.78 -4.25
N ALA A 255 -4.60 23.05 -4.51
CA ALA A 255 -5.94 23.60 -4.43
C ALA A 255 -6.17 24.20 -3.03
N GLN A 256 -5.99 23.40 -1.97
CA GLN A 256 -6.17 23.86 -0.59
C GLN A 256 -5.28 25.06 -0.19
N ALA A 257 -4.10 25.18 -0.78
CA ALA A 257 -3.16 26.29 -0.59
C ALA A 257 -3.47 27.53 -1.45
N GLY A 258 -4.62 27.56 -2.15
CA GLY A 258 -5.02 28.70 -2.97
C GLY A 258 -4.36 28.76 -4.35
N GLN A 259 -3.86 27.64 -4.87
CA GLN A 259 -3.17 27.54 -6.17
C GLN A 259 -3.96 26.66 -7.17
N PRO A 260 -5.17 27.07 -7.58
CA PRO A 260 -6.06 26.25 -8.40
C PRO A 260 -5.51 25.98 -9.80
N ASP A 261 -4.76 26.91 -10.41
CA ASP A 261 -4.16 26.71 -11.73
C ASP A 261 -3.08 25.61 -11.72
N LYS A 262 -2.27 25.58 -10.66
CA LYS A 262 -1.28 24.51 -10.44
C LYS A 262 -1.96 23.17 -10.19
N ALA A 263 -3.05 23.17 -9.41
CA ALA A 263 -3.86 21.96 -9.20
C ALA A 263 -4.42 21.40 -10.52
N LEU A 264 -4.97 22.26 -11.39
CA LEU A 264 -5.44 21.86 -12.72
C LEU A 264 -4.30 21.34 -13.61
N HIS A 265 -3.15 22.00 -13.61
CA HIS A 265 -1.98 21.57 -14.38
C HIS A 265 -1.56 20.14 -13.99
N LEU A 266 -1.45 19.86 -12.69
CA LEU A 266 -1.12 18.53 -12.18
C LEU A 266 -2.21 17.51 -12.50
N ALA A 267 -3.49 17.88 -12.39
CA ALA A 267 -4.61 16.99 -12.73
C ALA A 267 -4.55 16.49 -14.18
N ARG A 268 -4.17 17.35 -15.14
CA ARG A 268 -4.00 16.98 -16.55
C ARG A 268 -2.92 15.92 -16.77
N GLN A 269 -1.88 15.89 -15.94
CA GLN A 269 -0.83 14.88 -15.99
C GLN A 269 -1.28 13.53 -15.40
N VAL A 270 -2.15 13.56 -14.39
CA VAL A 270 -2.63 12.37 -13.68
C VAL A 270 -3.68 11.60 -14.47
N VAL A 271 -4.61 12.28 -15.13
CA VAL A 271 -5.77 11.65 -15.79
C VAL A 271 -5.39 10.48 -16.72
N PRO A 272 -4.38 10.60 -17.61
CA PRO A 272 -3.93 9.48 -18.43
C PRO A 272 -3.46 8.27 -17.60
N ILE A 273 -2.76 8.51 -16.49
CA ILE A 273 -2.28 7.46 -15.58
C ILE A 273 -3.46 6.73 -14.92
N ALA A 274 -4.49 7.48 -14.50
CA ALA A 274 -5.69 6.90 -13.90
C ALA A 274 -6.47 6.00 -14.88
N THR A 275 -6.55 6.42 -16.14
CA THR A 275 -7.19 5.62 -17.21
C THR A 275 -6.37 4.38 -17.54
N GLU A 276 -5.06 4.51 -17.75
CA GLU A 276 -4.17 3.39 -18.12
C GLU A 276 -4.09 2.32 -17.03
N THR A 277 -3.94 2.72 -15.76
CA THR A 277 -3.71 1.77 -14.65
C THR A 277 -4.99 1.18 -14.08
N GLY A 278 -6.14 1.82 -14.33
CA GLY A 278 -7.42 1.41 -13.77
C GLY A 278 -7.51 1.47 -12.23
N SER A 279 -6.55 2.10 -11.54
CA SER A 279 -6.48 2.17 -10.07
C SER A 279 -7.69 2.90 -9.49
N ALA A 280 -8.44 2.23 -8.62
CA ALA A 280 -9.58 2.84 -7.94
C ALA A 280 -9.12 3.81 -6.85
N ARG A 281 -7.98 3.52 -6.20
CA ARG A 281 -7.36 4.43 -5.25
C ARG A 281 -7.02 5.77 -5.89
N LEU A 282 -6.40 5.75 -7.07
CA LEU A 282 -6.09 6.99 -7.80
C LEU A 282 -7.36 7.77 -8.18
N ARG A 283 -8.42 7.08 -8.61
CA ARG A 283 -9.73 7.71 -8.85
C ARG A 283 -10.33 8.35 -7.59
N ARG A 284 -10.18 7.73 -6.41
CA ARG A 284 -10.61 8.32 -5.13
C ARG A 284 -9.86 9.61 -4.82
N GLU A 285 -8.55 9.64 -5.07
CA GLU A 285 -7.74 10.85 -4.89
C GLU A 285 -8.19 11.97 -5.87
N LEU A 286 -8.53 11.63 -7.12
CA LEU A 286 -9.07 12.60 -8.09
C LEU A 286 -10.44 13.16 -7.65
N ALA A 287 -11.28 12.33 -7.02
CA ALA A 287 -12.53 12.79 -6.42
C ALA A 287 -12.28 13.72 -5.22
N ALA A 288 -11.25 13.47 -4.42
CA ALA A 288 -10.82 14.36 -3.34
C ALA A 288 -10.33 15.72 -3.87
N LEU A 289 -9.57 15.72 -4.96
CA LEU A 289 -9.18 16.95 -5.67
C LEU A 289 -10.41 17.74 -6.15
N ARG A 290 -11.38 17.06 -6.77
CA ARG A 290 -12.65 17.70 -7.21
C ARG A 290 -13.37 18.37 -6.04
N HIS A 291 -13.38 17.73 -4.87
CA HIS A 291 -13.94 18.33 -3.66
C HIS A 291 -13.11 19.52 -3.17
N GLY A 292 -11.78 19.39 -3.14
CA GLY A 292 -10.85 20.46 -2.75
C GLY A 292 -11.03 21.71 -3.60
N MET A 293 -11.41 21.56 -4.88
CA MET A 293 -11.59 22.64 -5.84
C MET A 293 -12.95 23.39 -5.74
N ARG A 294 -13.83 22.99 -4.81
CA ARG A 294 -15.14 23.65 -4.59
C ARG A 294 -15.09 25.17 -4.35
N PRO A 295 -14.08 25.75 -3.67
CA PRO A 295 -13.98 27.20 -3.51
C PRO A 295 -13.91 27.97 -4.83
N TRP A 296 -13.46 27.34 -5.93
CA TRP A 296 -13.33 27.95 -7.27
C TRP A 296 -14.43 27.53 -8.24
N LYS A 297 -15.56 26.97 -7.76
CA LYS A 297 -16.63 26.42 -8.61
C LYS A 297 -17.16 27.35 -9.70
N ASP A 298 -17.10 28.67 -9.48
CA ASP A 298 -17.61 29.69 -10.40
C ASP A 298 -16.51 30.24 -11.34
N ALA A 299 -15.26 29.77 -11.19
CA ALA A 299 -14.12 30.16 -12.00
C ALA A 299 -13.87 29.16 -13.14
N ARG A 300 -13.31 29.65 -14.26
CA ARG A 300 -12.99 28.81 -15.43
C ARG A 300 -12.13 27.59 -15.09
N VAL A 301 -11.21 27.73 -14.14
CA VAL A 301 -10.31 26.66 -13.70
C VAL A 301 -11.07 25.43 -13.16
N ALA A 302 -12.25 25.62 -12.54
CA ALA A 302 -13.07 24.51 -12.08
C ALA A 302 -13.83 23.83 -13.22
N THR A 303 -14.28 24.59 -14.23
CA THR A 303 -14.88 24.05 -15.46
C THR A 303 -13.86 23.21 -16.22
N ASP A 304 -12.65 23.74 -16.45
CA ASP A 304 -11.56 23.02 -17.11
C ASP A 304 -11.21 21.73 -16.36
N LEU A 305 -11.20 21.76 -15.02
CA LEU A 305 -10.97 20.56 -14.22
C LEU A 305 -12.10 19.52 -14.40
N ALA A 306 -13.36 19.96 -14.41
CA ALA A 306 -14.49 19.06 -14.61
C ALA A 306 -14.40 18.35 -15.97
N GLU A 307 -14.02 19.07 -17.03
CA GLU A 307 -13.79 18.50 -18.37
C GLU A 307 -12.65 17.48 -18.36
N VAL A 308 -11.52 17.81 -17.73
CA VAL A 308 -10.37 16.92 -17.59
C VAL A 308 -10.75 15.63 -16.84
N LEU A 309 -11.51 15.75 -15.75
CA LEU A 309 -11.91 14.58 -14.96
C LEU A 309 -12.99 13.74 -15.66
N ALA A 310 -13.89 14.34 -16.44
CA ALA A 310 -14.91 13.61 -17.19
C ALA A 310 -14.29 12.60 -18.18
N ALA A 311 -13.09 12.89 -18.69
CA ALA A 311 -12.33 11.98 -19.55
C ALA A 311 -11.85 10.69 -18.85
N THR A 312 -11.93 10.60 -17.51
CA THR A 312 -11.61 9.38 -16.74
C THR A 312 -12.81 8.52 -16.37
N GLU A 313 -14.03 9.04 -16.55
CA GLU A 313 -15.29 8.36 -16.21
C GLU A 313 -15.94 7.66 -17.42
N ALA A 314 -15.42 7.92 -18.63
CA ALA A 314 -15.80 7.29 -19.89
C ALA A 314 -14.93 6.06 -20.20
#